data_AF-A0A8B6CCK0-F1
#
_entry.id   AF-A0A8B6CCK0-F1
#
_cell.length_a   1.000
_cell.length_b   1.000
_cell.length_c   1.000
_cell.angle_alpha   90.00
_cell.angle_beta   90.00
_cell.angle_gamma   90.00
#
_symmetry.space_group_name_H-M   'P 1'
#
loop_
_entity.id
_entity.type
_entity.pdbx_description
1 polymer ?
#
loop_
_entity_poly.entity_id
_entity_poly.type
_entity_poly.pdbx_seq_one_letter_code
_entity_poly.pdbx_strand_id
1 'polypeptide(L)'
;MDFKKKTIYIDGNAFHLSSDTRKLCCKVSLSKDTYIPPNSEIITTGKIRFRGDWFPEGQIEPLGSLLRQNYSVLMARTLVNTVGNCVPIRLMNISDEPCTVPRGMGVGLVHTVQICQQLNRSSDTPRDPLLQSLLEEACVDLDDEQKQKVEKFVRQIF
;
A
#
# COMPACT_ATOMS: atom_id res chain seq x y z
N MET A 1 -4.97 -13.92 -35.96
CA MET A 1 -5.40 -12.76 -35.16
C MET A 1 -5.16 -11.51 -35.99
N ASP A 2 -6.20 -10.77 -36.35
CA ASP A 2 -6.08 -9.52 -37.13
C ASP A 2 -6.33 -8.32 -36.21
N PHE A 3 -5.24 -7.77 -35.66
CA PHE A 3 -5.31 -6.63 -34.73
C PHE A 3 -5.85 -5.36 -35.39
N LYS A 4 -5.80 -5.22 -36.72
CA LYS A 4 -6.36 -4.05 -37.43
C LYS A 4 -7.88 -4.08 -37.44
N LYS A 5 -8.48 -5.27 -37.48
CA LYS A 5 -9.94 -5.44 -37.50
C LYS A 5 -10.58 -5.52 -36.12
N LYS A 6 -9.78 -5.54 -35.04
CA LYS A 6 -10.25 -5.75 -33.66
C LYS A 6 -11.16 -6.99 -33.56
N THR A 7 -10.79 -8.07 -34.24
CA THR A 7 -11.57 -9.31 -34.24
C THR A 7 -10.65 -10.49 -33.97
N ILE A 8 -11.05 -11.34 -33.02
CA ILE A 8 -10.42 -12.63 -32.76
C ILE A 8 -11.40 -13.74 -33.18
N TYR A 9 -10.88 -14.86 -33.68
CA TYR A 9 -11.67 -16.03 -34.01
C TYR A 9 -11.36 -17.12 -32.99
N ILE A 10 -12.39 -17.65 -32.30
CA ILE A 10 -12.28 -18.78 -31.37
C ILE A 10 -13.30 -19.81 -31.83
N ASP A 11 -12.83 -21.02 -32.15
CA ASP A 11 -13.66 -22.12 -32.68
C ASP A 11 -14.51 -21.73 -33.91
N GLY A 12 -13.93 -20.93 -34.81
CA GLY A 12 -14.60 -20.43 -36.02
C GLY A 12 -15.56 -19.26 -35.78
N ASN A 13 -15.85 -18.90 -34.53
CA ASN A 13 -16.71 -17.77 -34.19
C ASN A 13 -15.89 -16.48 -34.06
N ALA A 14 -16.41 -15.39 -34.63
CA ALA A 14 -15.78 -14.07 -34.58
C ALA A 14 -16.20 -13.30 -33.31
N PHE A 15 -15.22 -12.80 -32.56
CA PHE A 15 -15.43 -11.97 -31.37
C PHE A 15 -14.79 -10.60 -31.58
N HIS A 16 -15.58 -9.55 -31.35
CA HIS A 16 -15.06 -8.18 -31.39
C HIS A 16 -14.31 -7.83 -30.10
N LEU A 17 -13.08 -7.35 -30.28
CA LEU A 17 -12.26 -6.83 -29.21
C LEU A 17 -12.68 -5.38 -28.92
N SER A 18 -13.27 -5.15 -27.76
CA SER A 18 -13.39 -3.80 -27.20
C SER A 18 -12.15 -3.51 -26.37
N SER A 19 -11.51 -2.36 -26.58
CA SER A 19 -10.42 -1.93 -25.70
C SER A 19 -11.03 -1.18 -24.53
N ASP A 20 -11.04 -1.80 -23.35
CA ASP A 20 -11.22 -1.04 -22.12
C ASP A 20 -9.94 -0.20 -21.91
N THR A 21 -10.08 1.13 -21.98
CA THR A 21 -8.96 2.05 -21.82
C THR A 21 -8.58 2.26 -20.35
N ARG A 22 -9.34 1.68 -19.40
CA ARG A 22 -9.03 1.72 -17.97
C ARG A 22 -7.80 0.84 -17.68
N LYS A 23 -6.72 1.48 -17.22
CA LYS A 23 -5.57 0.73 -16.71
C LYS A 23 -5.96 0.05 -15.39
N LEU A 24 -6.10 -1.27 -15.44
CA LEU A 24 -6.44 -2.10 -14.27
C LEU A 24 -5.34 -2.09 -13.19
N CYS A 25 -4.10 -1.78 -13.57
CA CYS A 25 -2.98 -1.66 -12.64
C CYS A 25 -1.97 -0.60 -13.08
N CYS A 26 -1.20 -0.09 -12.11
CA CYS A 26 -0.10 0.84 -12.36
C CYS A 26 1.14 0.49 -11.55
N LYS A 27 2.31 0.78 -12.12
CA LYS A 27 3.58 0.56 -11.43
C LYS A 27 3.78 1.58 -10.31
N VAL A 28 4.15 1.10 -9.15
CA VAL A 28 4.56 1.90 -8.00
C VAL A 28 6.09 1.89 -7.90
N SER A 29 6.68 3.07 -7.79
CA SER A 29 8.12 3.23 -7.58
C SER A 29 8.43 4.08 -6.36
N LEU A 30 9.57 3.86 -5.71
CA LEU A 30 9.98 4.67 -4.56
C LEU A 30 10.14 6.15 -4.95
N SER A 31 9.65 7.04 -4.09
CA SER A 31 9.71 8.49 -4.30
C SER A 31 11.09 9.09 -4.00
N LYS A 32 11.84 8.44 -3.10
CA LYS A 32 13.18 8.81 -2.63
C LYS A 32 14.03 7.57 -2.35
N ASP A 33 15.34 7.77 -2.21
CA ASP A 33 16.23 6.74 -1.70
C ASP A 33 15.77 6.35 -0.29
N THR A 34 15.64 5.05 -0.06
CA THR A 34 15.03 4.52 1.15
C THR A 34 16.03 3.60 1.84
N TYR A 35 16.56 4.09 2.96
CA TYR A 35 17.35 3.29 3.90
C TYR A 35 16.42 2.45 4.78
N ILE A 36 16.72 1.16 4.90
CA ILE A 36 15.98 0.19 5.71
C ILE A 36 16.99 -0.46 6.66
N PRO A 37 16.85 -0.25 7.98
CA PRO A 37 17.76 -0.88 8.95
C PRO A 37 17.69 -2.42 8.88
N PRO A 38 18.71 -3.12 9.40
CA PRO A 38 18.66 -4.58 9.56
C PRO A 38 17.44 -5.04 10.33
N ASN A 39 16.89 -6.21 9.96
CA ASN A 39 15.80 -6.89 10.68
C ASN A 39 14.63 -5.96 11.08
N SER A 40 14.36 -4.96 10.25
CA SER A 40 13.46 -3.86 10.57
C SER A 40 12.43 -3.67 9.48
N GLU A 41 11.31 -3.11 9.88
CA GLU A 41 10.24 -2.74 8.99
C GLU A 41 10.06 -1.22 9.00
N ILE A 42 9.78 -0.67 7.82
CA ILE A 42 9.53 0.75 7.65
C ILE A 42 8.33 0.99 6.74
N ILE A 43 7.77 2.19 6.85
CA ILE A 43 6.80 2.72 5.90
C ILE A 43 7.46 3.88 5.16
N THR A 44 7.46 3.81 3.84
CA THR A 44 7.99 4.86 2.94
C THR A 44 6.93 5.26 1.91
N THR A 45 7.21 6.30 1.13
CA THR A 45 6.28 6.81 0.13
C THR A 45 6.60 6.29 -1.26
N GLY A 46 5.63 5.63 -1.87
CA GLY A 46 5.58 5.27 -3.28
C GLY A 46 4.96 6.35 -4.14
N LYS A 47 5.38 6.38 -5.41
CA LYS A 47 4.77 7.18 -6.47
C LYS A 47 4.18 6.25 -7.53
N ILE A 48 2.91 6.45 -7.83
CA ILE A 48 2.19 5.77 -8.91
C ILE A 48 2.64 6.40 -10.24
N ARG A 49 3.15 5.57 -11.16
CA ARG A 49 3.52 6.01 -12.51
C ARG A 49 2.31 5.94 -13.45
N PHE A 50 1.36 6.85 -13.26
CA PHE A 50 0.18 7.00 -14.09
C PHE A 50 -0.01 8.46 -14.53
N ARG A 51 -0.66 8.64 -15.69
CA ARG A 51 -1.16 9.94 -16.16
C ARG A 51 -2.66 9.77 -16.35
N GLY A 52 -3.45 10.35 -15.46
CA GLY A 52 -4.91 10.28 -15.43
C GLY A 52 -5.44 10.23 -14.00
N ASP A 53 -6.76 10.20 -13.86
CA ASP A 53 -7.41 10.08 -12.55
C ASP A 53 -7.27 8.66 -12.02
N TRP A 54 -6.76 8.54 -10.80
CA TRP A 54 -6.62 7.26 -10.10
C TRP A 54 -7.74 7.13 -9.06
N PHE A 55 -8.16 5.89 -8.79
CA PHE A 55 -9.17 5.62 -7.78
C PHE A 55 -8.63 5.87 -6.37
N PRO A 56 -9.45 6.38 -5.44
CA PRO A 56 -8.98 6.68 -4.09
C PRO A 56 -8.43 5.43 -3.40
N GLU A 57 -8.99 4.26 -3.64
CA GLU A 57 -8.58 3.01 -3.00
C GLU A 57 -7.86 2.06 -3.97
N GLY A 58 -6.76 1.47 -3.47
CA GLY A 58 -5.98 0.52 -4.25
C GLY A 58 -5.38 -0.59 -3.41
N GLN A 59 -5.10 -1.72 -4.03
CA GLN A 59 -4.32 -2.79 -3.44
C GLN A 59 -2.95 -2.83 -4.09
N ILE A 60 -1.91 -2.70 -3.28
CA ILE A 60 -0.53 -2.82 -3.73
C ILE A 60 -0.09 -4.28 -3.64
N GLU A 61 0.38 -4.81 -4.76
CA GLU A 61 1.03 -6.11 -4.86
C GLU A 61 2.55 -5.95 -5.03
N PRO A 62 3.36 -6.74 -4.31
CA PRO A 62 4.80 -6.72 -4.45
C PRO A 62 5.26 -7.14 -5.85
N LEU A 63 6.21 -6.42 -6.41
CA LEU A 63 6.99 -6.90 -7.54
C LEU A 63 8.14 -7.75 -6.99
N GLY A 64 8.40 -8.88 -7.64
CA GLY A 64 9.59 -9.70 -7.34
C GLY A 64 10.92 -9.01 -7.66
N SER A 65 10.92 -7.74 -8.09
CA SER A 65 12.12 -6.96 -8.44
C SER A 65 13.06 -6.76 -7.26
N LEU A 66 12.55 -6.58 -6.04
CA LEU A 66 13.37 -6.43 -4.83
C LEU A 66 14.18 -7.72 -4.58
N LEU A 67 13.50 -8.86 -4.56
CA LEU A 67 14.15 -10.17 -4.40
C LEU A 67 15.08 -10.52 -5.57
N ARG A 68 14.68 -10.22 -6.81
CA ARG A 68 15.48 -10.53 -8.01
C ARG A 68 16.74 -9.68 -8.16
N GLN A 69 16.79 -8.52 -7.51
CA GLN A 69 17.95 -7.62 -7.52
C GLN A 69 18.83 -7.78 -6.28
N ASN A 70 18.72 -8.93 -5.59
CA ASN A 70 19.49 -9.29 -4.40
C ASN A 70 19.31 -8.30 -3.23
N TYR A 71 18.20 -7.57 -3.18
CA TYR A 71 17.81 -6.89 -1.96
C TYR A 71 17.12 -7.91 -1.06
N SER A 72 17.62 -8.06 0.16
CA SER A 72 16.96 -8.84 1.24
C SER A 72 15.76 -8.08 1.81
N VAL A 73 14.93 -7.52 0.93
CA VAL A 73 13.81 -6.66 1.26
C VAL A 73 12.52 -7.27 0.73
N LEU A 74 11.59 -7.49 1.64
CA LEU A 74 10.22 -7.86 1.34
C LEU A 74 9.35 -6.61 1.29
N MET A 75 8.33 -6.64 0.44
CA MET A 75 7.28 -5.63 0.41
C MET A 75 5.96 -6.28 0.79
N ALA A 76 5.20 -5.63 1.66
CA ALA A 76 3.90 -6.14 2.05
C ALA A 76 2.84 -5.89 0.97
N ARG A 77 1.95 -6.87 0.77
CA ARG A 77 0.69 -6.65 0.05
C ARG A 77 -0.23 -5.83 0.95
N THR A 78 -0.67 -4.66 0.49
CA THR A 78 -1.38 -3.68 1.34
C THR A 78 -2.58 -3.08 0.63
N LEU A 79 -3.67 -2.88 1.37
CA LEU A 79 -4.78 -2.03 0.96
C LEU A 79 -4.44 -0.60 1.36
N VAL A 80 -4.55 0.34 0.42
CA VAL A 80 -4.14 1.74 0.63
C VAL A 80 -5.17 2.71 0.10
N ASN A 81 -5.25 3.86 0.77
CA ASN A 81 -5.85 5.05 0.20
C ASN A 81 -4.73 5.86 -0.48
N THR A 82 -5.00 6.30 -1.70
CA THR A 82 -4.08 7.10 -2.51
C THR A 82 -4.31 8.59 -2.22
N VAL A 83 -3.22 9.34 -2.10
CA VAL A 83 -3.27 10.80 -1.96
C VAL A 83 -2.58 11.40 -3.17
N GLY A 84 -3.40 11.84 -4.14
CA GLY A 84 -2.92 12.17 -5.47
C GLY A 84 -2.25 10.96 -6.14
N ASN A 85 -0.98 11.10 -6.51
CA ASN A 85 -0.19 10.03 -7.13
C ASN A 85 0.74 9.31 -6.15
N CYS A 86 0.51 9.45 -4.85
CA CYS A 86 1.35 8.90 -3.80
C CYS A 86 0.61 7.84 -2.98
N VAL A 87 1.34 6.82 -2.55
CA VAL A 87 0.83 5.72 -1.72
C VAL A 87 1.84 5.32 -0.66
N PRO A 88 1.42 4.94 0.55
CA PRO A 88 2.31 4.34 1.53
C PRO A 88 2.76 2.95 1.05
N ILE A 89 4.02 2.62 1.31
CA ILE A 89 4.61 1.32 1.03
C ILE A 89 5.29 0.81 2.30
N ARG A 90 4.97 -0.44 2.66
CA ARG A 90 5.55 -1.13 3.80
C ARG A 90 6.63 -2.09 3.30
N LEU A 91 7.87 -1.86 3.75
CA LEU A 91 9.05 -2.64 3.39
C LEU A 91 9.67 -3.24 4.65
N MET A 92 10.09 -4.49 4.56
CA MET A 92 10.78 -5.20 5.64
C MET A 92 12.13 -5.69 5.13
N ASN A 93 13.20 -5.27 5.80
CA ASN A 93 14.52 -5.84 5.59
C ASN A 93 14.67 -7.08 6.47
N ILE A 94 14.92 -8.22 5.83
CA ILE A 94 15.10 -9.52 6.50
C ILE A 94 16.57 -9.92 6.64
N SER A 95 17.52 -9.07 6.24
CA SER A 95 18.95 -9.28 6.52
C SER A 95 19.40 -8.61 7.81
N ASP A 96 20.52 -9.14 8.31
CA ASP A 96 21.39 -8.56 9.34
C ASP A 96 22.17 -7.32 8.88
N GLU A 97 22.27 -7.10 7.57
CA GLU A 97 22.87 -5.90 6.99
C GLU A 97 21.83 -4.84 6.59
N PRO A 98 22.17 -3.54 6.69
CA PRO A 98 21.30 -2.47 6.25
C PRO A 98 21.16 -2.45 4.72
N CYS A 99 20.01 -2.02 4.24
CA CYS A 99 19.72 -1.96 2.83
C CYS A 99 19.31 -0.53 2.40
N THR A 100 19.83 -0.05 1.27
CA THR A 100 19.34 1.18 0.63
C THR A 100 18.73 0.87 -0.72
N VAL A 101 17.42 1.11 -0.85
CA VAL A 101 16.69 0.93 -2.11
C VAL A 101 16.63 2.26 -2.86
N PRO A 102 17.13 2.35 -4.11
CA PRO A 102 17.20 3.60 -4.85
C PRO A 102 15.82 4.18 -5.21
N ARG A 103 15.75 5.51 -5.26
CA ARG A 103 14.63 6.27 -5.81
C ARG A 103 14.28 5.77 -7.20
N GLY A 104 12.98 5.71 -7.48
CA GLY A 104 12.47 5.33 -8.79
C GLY A 104 12.51 3.83 -9.05
N MET A 105 13.11 3.01 -8.17
CA MET A 105 13.00 1.57 -8.23
C MET A 105 11.54 1.15 -8.16
N GLY A 106 11.14 0.27 -9.09
CA GLY A 106 9.80 -0.31 -9.10
C GLY A 106 9.70 -1.39 -8.03
N VAL A 107 8.77 -1.23 -7.10
CA VAL A 107 8.64 -2.12 -5.94
C VAL A 107 7.32 -2.86 -5.93
N GLY A 108 6.27 -2.32 -6.57
CA GLY A 108 4.97 -2.97 -6.62
C GLY A 108 4.10 -2.55 -7.80
N LEU A 109 2.95 -3.20 -7.90
CA LEU A 109 1.83 -2.84 -8.77
C LEU A 109 0.64 -2.47 -7.89
N VAL A 110 0.02 -1.32 -8.16
CA VAL A 110 -1.24 -0.95 -7.52
C VAL A 110 -2.38 -1.32 -8.45
N HIS A 111 -3.36 -2.03 -7.91
CA HIS A 111 -4.62 -2.39 -8.56
C HIS A 111 -5.73 -1.54 -7.99
N THR A 112 -6.68 -1.14 -8.84
CA THR A 112 -7.93 -0.57 -8.35
C THR A 112 -8.73 -1.67 -7.66
N VAL A 113 -9.30 -1.36 -6.51
CA VAL A 113 -10.19 -2.29 -5.80
C VAL A 113 -11.51 -1.61 -5.47
N GLN A 114 -12.58 -2.39 -5.50
CA GLN A 114 -13.89 -1.95 -5.04
C GLN A 114 -14.10 -2.44 -3.61
N ILE A 115 -14.29 -1.49 -2.68
CA ILE A 115 -14.65 -1.84 -1.31
C ILE A 115 -16.08 -2.41 -1.32
N CYS A 116 -16.20 -3.68 -0.95
CA CYS A 116 -17.48 -4.39 -0.98
C CYS A 116 -18.33 -4.15 0.28
N GLN A 117 -17.70 -3.88 1.42
CA GLN A 117 -18.36 -3.55 2.68
C GLN A 117 -17.49 -2.55 3.45
N GLN A 118 -18.02 -1.36 3.70
CA GLN A 118 -17.52 -0.51 4.77
C GLN A 118 -18.21 -0.97 6.05
N LEU A 119 -17.44 -1.57 6.96
CA LEU A 119 -17.87 -1.69 8.34
C LEU A 119 -18.03 -0.27 8.86
N ASN A 120 -19.27 0.18 9.02
CA ASN A 120 -19.56 1.35 9.84
C ASN A 120 -19.04 0.99 11.24
N ARG A 121 -17.83 1.45 11.57
CA ARG A 121 -17.37 1.48 12.96
C ARG A 121 -18.33 2.44 13.67
N SER A 122 -19.40 1.90 14.22
CA SER A 122 -20.14 2.58 15.27
C SER A 122 -19.11 2.96 16.33
N SER A 123 -19.01 4.24 16.63
CA SER A 123 -18.10 4.85 17.62
C SER A 123 -18.21 4.28 19.05
N ASP A 124 -19.09 3.29 19.25
CA ASP A 124 -19.50 2.73 20.53
C ASP A 124 -19.07 1.26 20.73
N THR A 125 -18.15 0.72 19.93
CA THR A 125 -17.53 -0.56 20.31
C THR A 125 -16.72 -0.36 21.61
N PRO A 126 -17.03 -1.10 22.69
CA PRO A 126 -16.25 -1.04 23.92
C PRO A 126 -14.79 -1.30 23.60
N ARG A 127 -13.89 -0.43 24.07
CA ARG A 127 -12.45 -0.62 23.90
C ARG A 127 -12.07 -1.98 24.48
N ASP A 128 -11.25 -2.72 23.75
CA ASP A 128 -10.67 -3.96 24.25
C ASP A 128 -9.99 -3.68 25.60
N PRO A 129 -10.32 -4.42 26.68
CA PRO A 129 -9.74 -4.21 28.00
C PRO A 129 -8.21 -4.22 28.02
N LEU A 130 -7.58 -4.99 27.12
CA LEU A 130 -6.12 -5.05 27.00
C LEU A 130 -5.55 -3.77 26.38
N LEU A 131 -6.24 -3.18 25.40
CA LEU A 131 -5.84 -1.89 24.82
C LEU A 131 -6.01 -0.76 25.84
N GLN A 132 -7.04 -0.84 26.68
CA GLN A 132 -7.26 0.11 27.76
C GLN A 132 -6.11 0.06 28.77
N SER A 133 -5.71 -1.14 29.22
CA SER A 133 -4.61 -1.29 30.17
C SER A 133 -3.25 -0.84 29.61
N LEU A 134 -2.98 -1.14 28.33
CA LEU A 134 -1.76 -0.68 27.66
C LEU A 134 -1.72 0.85 27.51
N LEU A 135 -2.87 1.48 27.26
CA LEU A 135 -2.96 2.94 27.18
C LEU A 135 -2.70 3.59 28.54
N GLU A 136 -3.28 3.03 29.61
CA GLU A 136 -3.08 3.50 30.97
C GLU A 136 -1.61 3.38 31.38
N GLU A 137 -0.98 2.24 31.10
CA GLU A 137 0.44 2.01 31.37
C GLU A 137 1.34 2.98 30.59
N ALA A 138 1.06 3.22 29.31
CA ALA A 138 1.81 4.16 28.48
C ALA A 138 1.65 5.63 28.93
N CYS A 139 0.61 5.96 29.69
CA CYS A 139 0.33 7.32 30.17
C CYS A 139 0.90 7.61 31.57
N VAL A 140 1.48 6.63 32.27
CA VAL A 140 1.96 6.79 33.65
C VAL A 140 3.01 7.91 33.77
N ASP A 141 3.94 7.98 32.82
CA ASP A 141 5.06 8.92 32.86
C ASP A 141 4.86 10.17 31.98
N LEU A 142 3.65 10.37 31.46
CA LEU A 142 3.33 11.47 30.56
C LEU A 142 2.73 12.67 31.30
N ASP A 143 3.13 13.87 30.87
CA ASP A 143 2.44 15.11 31.26
C ASP A 143 1.06 15.22 30.58
N ASP A 144 0.22 16.16 31.04
CA ASP A 144 -1.15 16.29 30.55
C ASP A 144 -1.24 16.67 29.07
N GLU A 145 -0.24 17.38 28.54
CA GLU A 145 -0.19 17.76 27.12
C GLU A 145 0.15 16.54 26.26
N GLN A 146 1.07 15.70 26.72
CA GLN A 146 1.45 14.45 26.09
C GLN A 146 0.31 13.43 26.13
N LYS A 147 -0.40 13.32 27.26
CA LYS A 147 -1.60 12.47 27.40
C LYS A 147 -2.68 12.86 26.37
N GLN A 148 -2.97 14.15 26.23
CA GLN A 148 -3.93 14.62 25.22
C GLN A 148 -3.50 14.29 23.79
N LYS A 149 -2.21 14.37 23.47
CA LYS A 149 -1.69 13.99 22.14
C LYS A 149 -1.86 12.49 21.89
N VAL A 150 -1.58 11.65 22.87
CA VAL A 150 -1.75 10.19 22.79
C VAL A 150 -3.23 9.83 22.64
N GLU A 151 -4.13 10.39 23.45
CA GLU A 151 -5.57 10.13 23.33
C GLU A 151 -6.13 10.53 21.97
N LYS A 152 -5.70 11.69 21.46
CA LYS A 152 -6.10 12.18 20.14
C LYS A 152 -5.60 11.25 19.03
N PHE A 153 -4.37 10.76 19.14
CA PHE A 153 -3.79 9.81 18.19
C PHE A 153 -4.53 8.47 18.20
N VAL A 154 -4.81 7.91 19.38
CA VAL A 154 -5.54 6.64 19.52
C VAL A 154 -6.95 6.72 18.92
N ARG A 155 -7.67 7.83 19.12
CA ARG A 155 -9.00 8.08 18.53
C ARG A 155 -8.99 8.27 17.01
N GLN A 156 -7.83 8.52 16.40
CA GLN A 156 -7.72 8.67 14.94
C GLN A 156 -7.40 7.34 14.22
N ILE A 157 -6.94 6.34 14.96
CA ILE A 157 -6.50 5.05 14.42
C ILE A 157 -7.58 3.96 14.60
N PHE A 158 -8.35 4.05 15.68
CA PHE A 158 -9.45 3.15 16.01
C PHE A 158 -10.79 3.85 15.84
#